data_AF-A0A0F7FZY3-F1
#
_entry.id   AF-A0A0F7FZY3-F1
#
_cell.length_a   1.000
_cell.length_b   1.000
_cell.length_c   1.000
_cell.angle_alpha   90.00
_cell.angle_beta   90.00
_cell.angle_gamma   90.00
#
_symmetry.space_group_name_H-M   'P 1'
#
loop_
_entity.id
_entity.type
_entity.pdbx_description
1 polymer ?
#
loop_
_entity_poly.entity_id
_entity_poly.type
_entity_poly.pdbx_seq_one_letter_code
_entity_poly.pdbx_strand_id
1 'polypeptide(L)'
;MDHAPAPAITAFHVRTLLASPADDPVLYVDSGEAPRIEVWAAEDVNRSTVVITRQQLIDWIGDQPGDSAVHEILPDLQDMADKAVGPS
;
A
#
# COMPACT_ATOMS: atom_id res chain seq x y z
N MET A 1 19.84 -13.32 -6.34
CA MET A 1 18.57 -13.73 -6.98
C MET A 1 17.82 -12.44 -7.24
N ASP A 2 17.46 -12.18 -8.49
CA ASP A 2 16.61 -11.05 -8.82
C ASP A 2 15.23 -11.32 -8.23
N HIS A 3 14.85 -10.55 -7.20
CA HIS A 3 13.49 -10.59 -6.68
C HIS A 3 12.56 -9.99 -7.74
N ALA A 4 11.43 -10.65 -7.99
CA ALA A 4 10.39 -10.05 -8.80
C ALA A 4 9.86 -8.79 -8.07
N PRO A 5 9.61 -7.68 -8.79
CA PRO A 5 9.02 -6.50 -8.18
C PRO A 5 7.64 -6.83 -7.59
N ALA A 6 7.20 -6.04 -6.62
CA ALA A 6 5.86 -6.16 -6.07
C ALA A 6 4.81 -5.92 -7.17
N PRO A 7 3.59 -6.49 -7.03
CA PRO A 7 2.51 -6.19 -7.95
C PRO A 7 2.22 -4.68 -8.00
N ALA A 8 1.77 -4.20 -9.16
CA ALA A 8 1.59 -2.77 -9.39
C ALA A 8 0.55 -2.15 -8.46
N ILE A 9 0.94 -1.06 -7.78
CA ILE A 9 0.00 -0.22 -7.03
C ILE A 9 -0.73 0.72 -8.00
N THR A 10 -2.03 0.88 -7.79
CA THR A 10 -2.88 1.73 -8.64
C THR A 10 -3.70 2.69 -7.78
N ALA A 11 -4.28 3.72 -8.40
CA ALA A 11 -5.19 4.65 -7.75
C ALA A 11 -6.39 3.95 -7.07
N PHE A 12 -6.79 2.77 -7.57
CA PHE A 12 -7.85 1.96 -6.94
C PHE A 12 -7.45 1.54 -5.53
N HIS A 13 -6.20 1.12 -5.31
CA HIS A 13 -5.72 0.70 -3.98
C HIS A 13 -5.68 1.87 -2.99
N VAL A 14 -5.19 3.04 -3.43
CA VAL A 14 -5.15 4.26 -2.63
C VAL A 14 -6.55 4.67 -2.18
N ARG A 15 -7.51 4.69 -3.12
CA ARG A 15 -8.91 5.02 -2.82
C ARG A 15 -9.55 3.98 -1.91
N THR A 16 -9.22 2.70 -2.07
CA THR A 16 -9.70 1.62 -1.20
C THR A 16 -9.19 1.80 0.23
N LEU A 17 -7.92 2.16 0.40
CA LEU A 17 -7.34 2.45 1.71
C LEU A 17 -8.04 3.63 2.40
N LEU A 18 -8.23 4.73 1.69
CA LEU A 18 -8.90 5.93 2.23
C LEU A 18 -10.38 5.68 2.54
N ALA A 19 -11.06 4.84 1.76
CA ALA A 19 -12.47 4.50 1.97
C ALA A 19 -12.67 3.34 2.95
N SER A 20 -11.60 2.71 3.44
CA SER A 20 -11.71 1.50 4.26
C SER A 20 -12.43 1.80 5.58
N PRO A 21 -13.43 0.97 5.96
CA PRO A 21 -14.13 1.08 7.24
C PRO A 21 -13.43 0.36 8.38
N ALA A 22 -12.33 -0.35 8.11
CA ALA A 22 -11.59 -1.08 9.15
C ALA A 22 -10.89 -0.13 10.11
N ASP A 23 -10.69 -0.58 11.35
CA ASP A 23 -9.85 0.11 12.32
C ASP A 23 -8.38 -0.01 11.91
N ASP A 24 -7.66 1.12 11.88
CA ASP A 24 -6.26 1.24 11.42
C ASP A 24 -5.95 0.48 10.11
N PRO A 25 -6.56 0.87 8.98
CA PRO A 25 -6.39 0.16 7.74
C PRO A 25 -5.01 0.45 7.12
N VAL A 26 -4.44 -0.57 6.49
CA VAL A 26 -3.12 -0.54 5.86
C VAL A 26 -3.17 -1.11 4.45
N LEU A 27 -2.34 -0.55 3.57
CA LEU A 27 -1.99 -1.16 2.29
C LEU A 27 -0.81 -2.09 2.52
N TYR A 28 -0.89 -3.33 2.06
CA TYR A 28 0.19 -4.31 2.23
C TYR A 28 0.37 -5.17 0.97
N VAL A 29 1.53 -5.81 0.87
CA VAL A 29 1.81 -6.81 -0.16
C VAL A 29 1.50 -8.20 0.40
N ASP A 30 0.46 -8.86 -0.13
CA ASP A 30 0.28 -10.29 0.08
C ASP A 30 1.32 -11.01 -0.80
N SER A 31 2.24 -11.74 -0.15
CA SER A 31 3.34 -12.47 -0.78
C SER A 31 3.06 -13.97 -0.91
N GLY A 32 1.79 -14.39 -0.80
CA GLY A 32 1.36 -15.75 -1.05
C GLY A 32 1.63 -16.24 -2.48
N GLU A 33 1.04 -17.39 -2.84
CA GLU A 33 1.31 -18.08 -4.12
C GLU A 33 1.06 -17.20 -5.36
N ALA A 34 0.14 -16.24 -5.27
CA ALA A 34 -0.08 -15.20 -6.26
C ALA A 34 -0.01 -13.82 -5.60
N PRO A 35 1.14 -13.12 -5.66
CA PRO A 35 1.32 -11.87 -4.95
C PRO A 35 0.31 -10.81 -5.36
N ARG A 36 -0.24 -10.07 -4.38
CA ARG A 36 -1.29 -9.06 -4.58
C ARG A 36 -1.06 -7.84 -3.69
N ILE A 37 -1.67 -6.73 -4.08
CA ILE A 37 -1.80 -5.54 -3.25
C ILE A 37 -3.20 -5.53 -2.66
N GLU A 38 -3.30 -5.47 -1.34
CA GLU A 38 -4.57 -5.49 -0.63
C GLU A 38 -4.61 -4.48 0.52
N VAL A 39 -5.82 -4.21 1.02
CA VAL A 39 -6.09 -3.27 2.12
C VAL A 39 -6.82 -4.00 3.23
N TRP A 40 -6.17 -4.22 4.37
CA TRP A 40 -6.73 -4.89 5.56
C TRP A 40 -6.46 -4.08 6.84
N ALA A 41 -6.99 -4.53 7.98
CA ALA A 41 -6.63 -3.98 9.28
C ALA A 41 -5.18 -4.32 9.64
N ALA A 42 -4.47 -3.40 10.29
CA ALA A 42 -3.08 -3.59 10.68
C ALA A 42 -2.85 -4.82 11.59
N GLU A 43 -3.86 -5.24 12.36
CA GLU A 43 -3.78 -6.39 13.26
C GLU A 43 -3.80 -7.75 12.55
N ASP A 44 -4.36 -7.81 11.34
CA ASP A 44 -4.57 -9.04 10.58
C ASP A 44 -3.43 -9.34 9.58
N VAL A 45 -2.43 -8.45 9.48
CA VAL A 45 -1.35 -8.56 8.50
C VAL A 45 0.03 -8.58 9.15
N ASN A 46 0.99 -9.19 8.46
CA ASN A 46 2.39 -9.12 8.89
C ASN A 46 2.91 -7.69 8.71
N ARG A 47 3.40 -7.07 9.79
CA ARG A 47 3.94 -5.70 9.76
C ARG A 47 5.10 -5.52 8.79
N SER A 48 5.88 -6.55 8.49
CA SER A 48 6.98 -6.46 7.54
C SER A 48 6.52 -6.30 6.08
N THR A 49 5.26 -6.62 5.77
CA THR A 49 4.70 -6.53 4.42
C THR A 49 3.83 -5.28 4.22
N VAL A 50 3.68 -4.46 5.26
CA VAL A 50 2.92 -3.21 5.20
C VAL A 50 3.69 -2.20 4.35
N VAL A 51 3.00 -1.63 3.38
CA VAL A 51 3.51 -0.54 2.53
C VAL A 51 3.26 0.79 3.22
N ILE A 52 2.00 1.08 3.58
CA ILE A 52 1.62 2.35 4.19
C ILE A 52 0.33 2.20 5.00
N THR A 53 0.20 2.97 6.08
CA THR A 53 -1.04 3.13 6.83
C THR A 53 -1.94 4.20 6.22
N ARG A 54 -3.26 4.13 6.48
CA ARG A 54 -4.16 5.21 6.07
C ARG A 54 -3.76 6.56 6.66
N GLN A 55 -3.32 6.60 7.93
CA GLN A 55 -2.92 7.84 8.57
C GLN A 55 -1.71 8.48 7.86
N GLN A 56 -0.67 7.71 7.57
CA GLN A 56 0.49 8.21 6.83
C GLN A 56 0.12 8.71 5.43
N LEU A 57 -0.78 7.99 4.76
CA LEU A 57 -1.28 8.41 3.45
C LEU A 57 -2.03 9.76 3.55
N ILE A 58 -2.90 9.93 4.55
CA ILE A 58 -3.61 11.18 4.81
C ILE A 58 -2.62 12.32 5.11
N ASP A 59 -1.56 12.05 5.87
CA ASP A 59 -0.54 13.05 6.16
C ASP A 59 0.22 13.49 4.90
N TRP A 60 0.29 12.65 3.87
CA TRP A 60 0.97 12.95 2.61
C TRP A 60 0.09 13.72 1.62
N ILE A 61 -1.17 13.29 1.43
CA ILE A 61 -2.03 13.80 0.34
C ILE A 61 -3.36 14.42 0.82
N GLY A 62 -3.63 14.40 2.13
CA GLY A 62 -4.89 14.81 2.73
C GLY A 62 -5.93 13.69 2.79
N ASP A 63 -7.03 13.93 3.52
CA ASP A 63 -8.11 12.95 3.73
C ASP A 63 -9.03 12.78 2.51
N GLN A 64 -9.17 13.84 1.70
CA GLN A 64 -9.94 13.81 0.45
C GLN A 64 -9.09 14.33 -0.72
N PRO A 65 -8.07 13.57 -1.13
CA PRO A 65 -7.16 13.98 -2.20
C PRO A 65 -7.87 13.98 -3.55
N GLY A 66 -7.50 14.93 -4.41
CA GLY A 66 -7.88 14.91 -5.82
C GLY A 66 -7.08 13.88 -6.62
N ASP A 67 -7.52 13.61 -7.85
CA ASP A 67 -6.91 12.60 -8.72
C ASP A 67 -5.42 12.86 -8.98
N SER A 68 -5.00 14.11 -9.15
CA SER A 68 -3.59 14.45 -9.34
C SER A 68 -2.72 13.99 -8.17
N ALA A 69 -3.11 14.30 -6.94
CA ALA A 69 -2.36 13.91 -5.74
C ALA A 69 -2.28 12.38 -5.59
N VAL A 70 -3.36 11.67 -5.93
CA VAL A 70 -3.37 10.19 -5.92
C VAL A 70 -2.38 9.62 -6.92
N HIS A 71 -2.27 10.18 -8.13
CA HIS A 71 -1.35 9.68 -9.15
C HIS A 71 0.11 10.05 -8.86
N GLU A 72 0.36 11.22 -8.27
CA GLU A 72 1.70 11.71 -7.93
C GLU A 72 2.43 10.80 -6.94
N ILE A 73 1.71 10.17 -6.00
CA ILE A 73 2.31 9.30 -4.98
C ILE A 73 2.47 7.84 -5.41
N LEU A 74 1.90 7.41 -6.54
CA LEU A 74 1.96 5.99 -6.95
C LEU A 74 3.40 5.47 -7.11
N PRO A 75 4.36 6.24 -7.67
CA PRO A 75 5.75 5.79 -7.76
C PRO A 75 6.39 5.56 -6.39
N ASP A 76 6.14 6.43 -5.42
CA ASP A 76 6.68 6.31 -4.06
C ASP A 76 6.09 5.08 -3.34
N LEU A 77 4.78 4.88 -3.47
CA LEU A 77 4.14 3.68 -2.93
C LEU A 77 4.68 2.39 -3.57
N GLN A 78 4.93 2.41 -4.88
CA GLN A 78 5.51 1.25 -5.58
C GLN A 78 6.92 0.94 -5.06
N ASP A 79 7.78 1.95 -4.90
CA ASP A 79 9.12 1.79 -4.34
C ASP A 79 9.09 1.24 -2.90
N MET A 80 8.13 1.68 -2.08
CA MET A 80 7.90 1.10 -0.75
C MET A 80 7.48 -0.38 -0.81
N ALA A 81 6.58 -0.74 -1.74
CA ALA A 81 6.15 -2.13 -1.92
C ALA A 81 7.27 -3.04 -2.42
N ASP A 82 8.08 -2.56 -3.37
CA ASP A 82 9.24 -3.29 -3.88
C ASP A 82 10.27 -3.54 -2.78
N LYS A 83 10.47 -2.57 -1.85
CA LYS A 83 11.31 -2.75 -0.66
C LYS A 83 10.73 -3.73 0.35
N ALA A 84 9.40 -3.76 0.52
CA ALA A 84 8.74 -4.70 1.43
C ALA A 84 8.88 -6.17 1.01
N VAL A 85 9.08 -6.44 -0.29
CA VAL A 85 9.33 -7.80 -0.84
C VAL A 85 10.80 -8.10 -1.15
N GLY A 86 11.69 -7.10 -1.00
CA GLY A 86 13.13 -7.23 -1.19
C GLY A 86 13.83 -7.95 -0.02
N PRO A 87 15.07 -8.45 -0.23
CA PRO A 87 15.80 -9.16 0.82
C PRO A 87 16.18 -8.21 1.97
N SER A 88 15.79 -8.57 3.19
CA SER A 88 16.34 -8.03 4.44
C SER A 88 17.71 -8.62 4.74
#